data_AF-A0A1L9VXN1-F1
#
_entry.id   AF-A0A1L9VXN1-F1
#
_cell.length_a   1.000
_cell.length_b   1.000
_cell.length_c   1.000
_cell.angle_alpha   90.00
_cell.angle_beta   90.00
_cell.angle_gamma   90.00
#
_symmetry.space_group_name_H-M   'P 1'
#
loop_
_entity.id
_entity.type
_entity.pdbx_description
1 polymer ?
#
loop_
_entity_poly.entity_id
_entity_poly.type
_entity_poly.pdbx_seq_one_letter_code
_entity_poly.pdbx_strand_id
1 'polypeptide(L)'
;MKLRIEGSSKRGLVRKTFKIPLANDEWYMAETNGILRTSSGAVQAVLEVKKTLRKHILIRVQKQEAAEAAFWNHKETNSQAQLAMDGYRPLLSLNCHEVLATFRKAEPSYDEYLESTRCVTAFFDMQAFGP
;
A
#
# COMPACT_ATOMS: atom_id res chain seq x y z
N MET A 1 -19.79 -8.34 7.45
CA MET A 1 -19.24 -7.18 8.20
C MET A 1 -19.55 -5.90 7.43
N LYS A 2 -20.51 -5.08 7.88
CA LYS A 2 -20.84 -3.79 7.24
C LYS A 2 -20.00 -2.70 7.92
N LEU A 3 -19.04 -2.14 7.19
CA LEU A 3 -18.30 -0.96 7.63
C LEU A 3 -19.23 0.25 7.57
N ARG A 4 -19.81 0.64 8.71
CA ARG A 4 -20.54 1.89 8.87
C ARG A 4 -19.55 2.93 9.39
N ILE A 5 -19.24 3.91 8.55
CA ILE A 5 -18.34 5.02 8.91
C ILE A 5 -19.22 6.19 9.34
N GLU A 6 -19.32 6.42 10.65
CA GLU A 6 -19.98 7.60 11.23
C GLU A 6 -18.96 8.50 11.93
N GLY A 7 -19.16 9.82 11.82
CA GLY A 7 -18.68 10.79 12.81
C GLY A 7 -17.42 11.60 12.48
N SER A 8 -17.64 12.90 12.30
CA SER A 8 -16.74 14.02 11.96
C SER A 8 -15.42 14.19 12.74
N SER A 9 -14.30 14.25 11.99
CA SER A 9 -13.44 15.45 11.87
C SER A 9 -12.53 15.28 10.64
N LYS A 10 -12.66 16.15 9.63
CA LYS A 10 -11.87 16.22 8.37
C LYS A 10 -11.31 14.88 7.81
N ARG A 11 -12.12 13.82 7.69
CA ARG A 11 -11.75 12.61 6.94
C ARG A 11 -12.09 12.81 5.47
N GLY A 12 -11.21 13.51 4.75
CA GLY A 12 -11.30 13.59 3.30
C GLY A 12 -10.76 12.31 2.67
N LEU A 13 -11.50 11.72 1.72
CA LEU A 13 -10.95 10.74 0.80
C LEU A 13 -9.90 11.49 -0.06
N VAL A 14 -8.63 11.41 0.33
CA VAL A 14 -7.54 12.05 -0.42
C VAL A 14 -6.99 11.04 -1.40
N ARG A 15 -7.17 11.31 -2.70
CA ARG A 15 -6.41 10.61 -3.73
C ARG A 15 -4.98 11.08 -3.72
N LYS A 16 -4.05 10.14 -3.67
CA LYS A 16 -2.63 10.44 -3.80
C LYS A 16 -2.06 9.70 -4.98
N THR A 17 -1.42 10.47 -5.85
CA THR A 17 -0.56 9.98 -6.92
C THR A 17 0.88 10.13 -6.48
N PHE A 18 1.70 9.11 -6.71
CA PHE A 18 3.12 9.16 -6.40
C PHE A 18 3.95 8.40 -7.43
N LYS A 19 5.17 8.88 -7.61
CA LYS A 19 6.20 8.25 -8.44
C LYS A 19 7.13 7.45 -7.54
N ILE A 20 7.26 6.16 -7.83
CA ILE A 20 8.24 5.29 -7.21
C ILE A 20 9.45 5.23 -8.12
N PRO A 21 10.60 5.80 -7.72
CA PRO A 21 11.84 5.53 -8.41
C PRO A 21 12.23 4.07 -8.18
N LEU A 22 12.68 3.41 -9.24
CA LEU A 22 13.29 2.09 -9.23
C LEU A 22 14.76 2.24 -9.63
N ALA A 23 15.52 1.14 -9.59
CA ALA A 23 16.88 1.13 -10.10
C ALA A 23 16.92 1.50 -11.61
N ASN A 24 18.05 2.04 -12.07
CA ASN A 24 18.31 2.40 -13.48
C ASN A 24 17.40 3.52 -14.05
N ASP A 25 17.06 4.52 -13.24
CA ASP A 25 16.19 5.65 -13.62
C ASP A 25 14.76 5.25 -14.09
N GLU A 26 14.37 4.00 -13.88
CA GLU A 26 13.00 3.55 -14.09
C GLU A 26 12.09 4.10 -12.99
N TRP A 27 10.81 4.30 -13.32
CA TRP A 27 9.82 4.73 -12.34
C TRP A 27 8.45 4.14 -12.62
N TYR A 28 7.67 3.97 -11.56
CA TYR A 28 6.28 3.55 -11.64
C TYR A 28 5.36 4.61 -11.04
N MET A 29 4.20 4.83 -11.67
CA MET A 29 3.17 5.72 -11.16
C MET A 29 2.08 4.92 -10.47
N ALA A 30 1.85 5.23 -9.20
CA ALA A 30 0.75 4.66 -8.44
C ALA A 30 -0.25 5.75 -8.05
N GLU A 31 -1.53 5.39 -8.05
CA GLU A 31 -2.63 6.27 -7.65
C GLU A 31 -3.51 5.52 -6.65
N THR A 32 -3.74 6.15 -5.51
CA THR A 32 -4.62 5.62 -4.47
C THR A 32 -5.97 6.30 -4.54
N ASN A 33 -7.05 5.55 -4.34
CA ASN A 33 -8.39 6.12 -4.26
C ASN A 33 -8.69 6.71 -2.87
N GLY A 34 -7.98 6.30 -1.83
CA GLY A 34 -8.07 6.88 -0.50
C GLY A 34 -7.04 6.37 0.48
N ILE A 35 -6.88 7.10 1.59
CA ILE A 35 -6.03 6.72 2.72
C ILE A 35 -6.80 6.82 4.03
N LEU A 36 -6.69 5.82 4.88
CA LEU A 36 -7.20 5.84 6.25
C LEU A 36 -6.08 6.26 7.20
N ARG A 37 -6.33 7.25 8.05
CA ARG A 37 -5.35 7.78 9.01
C ARG A 37 -5.82 7.66 10.45
N THR A 38 -4.87 7.46 11.35
CA THR A 38 -5.04 7.63 12.80
C THR A 38 -5.25 9.10 13.17
N SER A 39 -5.67 9.35 14.42
CA SER A 39 -5.71 10.70 15.00
C SER A 39 -4.34 11.38 15.05
N SER A 40 -3.24 10.61 15.15
CA SER A 40 -1.87 11.13 15.07
C SER A 40 -1.37 11.38 13.64
N GLY A 41 -2.19 11.06 12.63
CA GLY A 41 -1.89 11.32 11.21
C GLY A 41 -1.18 10.19 10.46
N ALA A 42 -0.78 9.10 11.14
CA ALA A 42 -0.18 7.92 10.51
C ALA A 42 -1.19 7.17 9.63
N VAL A 43 -0.78 6.65 8.46
CA VAL A 43 -1.67 5.87 7.59
C VAL A 43 -1.81 4.45 8.16
N GLN A 44 -3.05 3.98 8.25
CA GLN A 44 -3.36 2.62 8.69
C GLN A 44 -3.73 1.71 7.54
N ALA A 45 -4.33 2.26 6.49
CA ALA A 45 -4.72 1.50 5.31
C ALA A 45 -4.75 2.40 4.09
N VAL A 46 -4.48 1.80 2.94
CA VAL A 46 -4.60 2.42 1.62
C VAL A 46 -5.75 1.71 0.91
N LEU A 47 -6.62 2.50 0.28
CA LEU A 47 -7.77 2.01 -0.46
C LEU A 47 -7.58 2.26 -1.96
N GLU A 48 -7.80 1.22 -2.74
CA GLU A 48 -7.70 1.26 -4.19
C GLU A 48 -8.97 0.73 -4.86
N VAL A 49 -9.38 1.33 -5.98
CA VAL A 49 -10.61 0.97 -6.71
C VAL A 49 -10.30 0.67 -8.17
N LYS A 50 -10.59 -0.55 -8.62
CA LYS A 50 -10.36 -0.98 -10.00
C LYS A 50 -11.61 -0.83 -10.85
N LYS A 51 -11.44 -0.17 -12.01
CA LYS A 51 -12.52 0.05 -13.00
C LYS A 51 -12.85 -1.18 -13.85
N THR A 52 -11.95 -2.16 -13.89
CA THR A 52 -12.06 -3.39 -14.70
C THR A 52 -11.81 -4.58 -13.82
N LEU A 53 -12.44 -5.73 -14.14
CA LEU A 53 -12.20 -6.99 -13.46
C LEU A 53 -10.70 -7.32 -13.36
N ARG A 54 -10.24 -7.56 -12.14
CA ARG A 54 -8.84 -7.84 -11.79
C ARG A 54 -8.21 -8.89 -12.69
N LYS A 55 -8.91 -9.99 -13.01
CA LYS A 55 -8.40 -11.08 -13.85
C LYS A 55 -7.93 -10.62 -15.25
N HIS A 56 -8.52 -9.56 -15.80
CA HIS A 56 -8.14 -9.05 -17.13
C HIS A 56 -6.92 -8.13 -17.09
N ILE A 57 -6.54 -7.62 -15.91
CA ILE A 57 -5.48 -6.61 -15.74
C ILE A 57 -4.52 -6.97 -14.60
N LEU A 58 -4.44 -8.25 -14.22
CA LEU A 58 -3.80 -8.72 -13.00
C LEU A 58 -2.35 -8.22 -12.86
N ILE A 59 -1.55 -8.35 -13.92
CA ILE A 59 -0.15 -7.91 -13.92
C ILE A 59 -0.04 -6.40 -13.66
N ARG A 60 -0.90 -5.59 -14.27
CA ARG A 60 -0.90 -4.14 -14.07
C ARG A 60 -1.31 -3.79 -12.64
N VAL A 61 -2.30 -4.50 -12.10
CA VAL A 61 -2.75 -4.34 -10.72
C VAL A 61 -1.66 -4.70 -9.74
N GLN A 62 -0.99 -5.85 -9.90
CA GLN A 62 0.10 -6.27 -9.03
C GLN A 62 1.28 -5.29 -9.05
N LYS A 63 1.65 -4.78 -10.22
CA LYS A 63 2.70 -3.74 -10.33
C LYS A 63 2.31 -2.47 -9.56
N GLN A 64 1.06 -2.03 -9.67
CA GLN A 64 0.58 -0.88 -8.94
C GLN A 64 0.55 -1.13 -7.42
N GLU A 65 0.01 -2.26 -6.99
CA GLU A 65 -0.08 -2.62 -5.57
C GLU A 65 1.32 -2.76 -4.93
N ALA A 66 2.29 -3.29 -5.68
CA ALA A 66 3.69 -3.37 -5.26
C ALA A 66 4.36 -1.99 -5.17
N ALA A 67 4.12 -1.11 -6.15
CA ALA A 67 4.62 0.26 -6.11
C ALA A 67 4.01 1.06 -4.93
N GLU A 68 2.71 0.91 -4.71
CA GLU A 68 2.03 1.50 -3.55
C GLU A 68 2.65 1.01 -2.24
N ALA A 69 2.82 -0.30 -2.13
CA ALA A 69 3.43 -0.89 -0.97
C ALA A 69 4.83 -0.33 -0.67
N ALA A 70 5.71 -0.31 -1.68
CA ALA A 70 7.08 0.22 -1.56
C ALA A 70 7.08 1.67 -1.08
N PHE A 71 6.22 2.52 -1.65
CA PHE A 71 6.11 3.93 -1.26
C PHE A 71 5.80 4.10 0.21
N TRP A 72 4.76 3.38 0.65
CA TRP A 72 4.22 3.56 1.99
C TRP A 72 5.14 2.97 3.05
N ASN A 73 5.92 1.94 2.74
CA ASN A 73 6.96 1.49 3.66
C ASN A 73 8.03 2.57 3.85
N HIS A 74 8.56 3.10 2.74
CA HIS A 74 9.62 4.11 2.78
C HIS A 74 9.16 5.42 3.45
N LYS A 75 7.89 5.81 3.31
CA LYS A 75 7.36 7.02 3.96
C LYS A 75 7.02 6.83 5.44
N GLU A 76 6.84 5.60 5.90
CA GLU A 76 6.32 5.31 7.24
C GLU A 76 7.28 4.55 8.14
N THR A 77 8.55 4.44 7.73
CA THR A 77 9.66 3.76 8.43
C THR A 77 9.85 4.19 9.88
N ASN A 78 9.35 5.37 10.27
CA ASN A 78 9.46 5.92 11.62
C ASN A 78 8.11 6.10 12.36
N SER A 79 7.02 5.47 11.87
CA SER A 79 5.69 5.66 12.47
C SER A 79 5.41 4.61 13.56
N GLN A 80 4.80 5.04 14.68
CA GLN A 80 4.24 4.14 15.71
C GLN A 80 3.27 3.08 15.14
N ALA A 81 2.75 3.28 13.93
CA ALA A 81 1.96 2.29 13.21
C ALA A 81 2.73 1.00 12.90
N GLN A 82 4.08 0.99 12.86
CA GLN A 82 4.88 -0.25 12.72
C GLN A 82 4.59 -1.23 13.86
N LEU A 83 4.32 -0.72 15.05
CA LEU A 83 4.16 -1.53 16.26
C LEU A 83 2.75 -2.13 16.41
N ALA A 84 1.74 -1.57 15.75
CA ALA A 84 0.34 -1.92 16.00
C ALA A 84 -0.12 -3.25 15.37
N MET A 85 0.61 -3.80 14.40
CA MET A 85 0.29 -5.08 13.73
C MET A 85 1.55 -5.92 13.47
N ASP A 86 2.53 -5.91 14.38
CA ASP A 86 3.78 -6.67 14.22
C ASP A 86 4.49 -6.39 12.86
N GLY A 87 4.53 -5.12 12.45
CA GLY A 87 5.13 -4.69 11.19
C GLY A 87 4.27 -4.92 9.94
N TYR A 88 3.13 -5.63 10.02
CA TYR A 88 2.24 -5.77 8.88
C TYR A 88 1.53 -4.45 8.53
N ARG A 89 1.22 -4.30 7.24
CA ARG A 89 0.49 -3.16 6.68
C ARG A 89 -0.65 -3.68 5.79
N PRO A 90 -1.87 -3.15 5.89
CA PRO A 90 -2.96 -3.54 5.01
C PRO A 90 -2.99 -2.66 3.76
N LEU A 91 -3.30 -3.28 2.64
CA LEU A 91 -3.76 -2.66 1.41
C LEU A 91 -5.14 -3.23 1.11
N LEU A 92 -6.14 -2.37 0.92
CA LEU A 92 -7.49 -2.77 0.54
C LEU A 92 -7.70 -2.41 -0.92
N SER A 93 -8.01 -3.40 -1.74
CA SER A 93 -8.24 -3.25 -3.17
C SER A 93 -9.67 -3.70 -3.49
N LEU A 94 -10.45 -2.81 -4.11
CA LEU A 94 -11.82 -3.09 -4.53
C LEU A 94 -11.83 -3.46 -6.01
N ASN A 95 -12.30 -4.66 -6.32
CA ASN A 95 -12.49 -5.18 -7.68
C ASN A 95 -13.98 -5.28 -8.00
N CYS A 96 -14.57 -4.20 -8.50
CA CYS A 96 -16.02 -4.07 -8.69
C CYS A 96 -16.81 -4.40 -7.41
N HIS A 97 -17.28 -5.64 -7.27
CA HIS A 97 -18.08 -6.12 -6.14
C HIS A 97 -17.27 -6.92 -5.11
N GLU A 98 -15.98 -7.14 -5.37
CA GLU A 98 -15.09 -7.92 -4.51
C GLU A 98 -14.14 -7.00 -3.73
N VAL A 99 -13.78 -7.43 -2.52
CA VAL A 99 -12.77 -6.80 -1.69
C VAL A 99 -11.59 -7.76 -1.56
N LEU A 100 -10.39 -7.27 -1.89
CA LEU A 100 -9.14 -7.98 -1.67
C LEU A 100 -8.35 -7.24 -0.59
N ALA A 101 -7.96 -7.98 0.45
CA ALA A 101 -7.11 -7.50 1.52
C ALA A 101 -5.71 -8.06 1.34
N THR A 102 -4.73 -7.19 1.10
CA THR A 102 -3.32 -7.59 1.03
C THR A 102 -2.60 -7.13 2.28
N PHE A 103 -2.04 -8.07 3.02
CA PHE A 103 -1.14 -7.79 4.13
C PHE A 103 0.29 -7.84 3.65
N ARG A 104 1.07 -6.83 4.03
CA ARG A 104 2.43 -6.69 3.55
C ARG A 104 3.39 -6.40 4.69
N LYS A 105 4.58 -6.97 4.63
CA LYS A 105 5.64 -6.77 5.63
C LYS A 105 6.97 -6.67 4.91
N ALA A 106 7.70 -5.59 5.18
CA ALA A 106 9.04 -5.40 4.70
C ALA A 106 10.01 -6.14 5.61
N GLU A 107 10.98 -6.85 5.02
CA GLU A 107 12.15 -7.28 5.78
C GLU A 107 13.00 -6.06 6.17
N PRO A 108 13.78 -6.13 7.26
CA PRO A 108 14.66 -5.02 7.67
C PRO A 108 15.62 -4.54 6.57
N SER A 109 16.07 -5.46 5.71
CA SER A 109 16.96 -5.17 4.58
C SER A 109 16.27 -4.46 3.40
N TYR A 110 14.93 -4.39 3.41
CA TYR A 110 14.15 -3.79 2.32
C TYR A 110 14.23 -2.26 2.33
N ASP A 111 14.32 -1.63 3.50
CA ASP A 111 14.50 -0.18 3.58
C ASP A 111 15.87 0.22 3.01
N GLU A 112 16.92 -0.55 3.31
CA GLU A 112 18.26 -0.36 2.73
C GLU A 112 18.30 -0.57 1.22
N TYR A 113 17.47 -1.48 0.70
CA TYR A 113 17.29 -1.71 -0.73
C TYR A 113 16.60 -0.53 -1.43
N LEU A 114 15.60 0.08 -0.79
CA LEU A 114 14.92 1.25 -1.36
C LEU A 114 15.82 2.50 -1.37
N GLU A 115 16.78 2.58 -0.44
CA GLU A 115 17.68 3.73 -0.30
C GLU A 115 19.04 3.56 -1.01
N SER A 116 19.45 2.32 -1.31
CA SER A 116 20.77 2.04 -1.85
C SER A 116 20.78 0.85 -2.81
N THR A 117 21.70 0.87 -3.77
CA THR A 117 21.96 -0.28 -4.67
C THR A 117 22.81 -1.38 -4.02
N ARG A 118 23.11 -1.28 -2.72
CA ARG A 118 24.05 -2.19 -2.03
C ARG A 118 23.41 -3.49 -1.58
N CYS A 119 22.10 -3.51 -1.37
CA CYS A 119 21.37 -4.71 -1.02
C CYS A 119 20.97 -5.44 -2.29
N VAL A 120 21.54 -6.63 -2.53
CA VAL A 120 21.28 -7.41 -3.76
C VAL A 120 20.01 -8.25 -3.65
N THR A 121 19.54 -8.48 -2.42
CA THR A 121 18.36 -9.29 -2.11
C THR A 121 17.65 -8.72 -0.89
N ALA A 122 16.51 -8.09 -1.14
CA ALA A 122 15.55 -7.74 -0.10
C ALA A 122 14.17 -8.17 -0.54
N PHE A 123 13.44 -8.83 0.36
CA PHE A 123 12.12 -9.34 0.06
C PHE A 123 11.05 -8.42 0.64
N PHE A 124 9.94 -8.37 -0.09
CA PHE A 124 8.76 -7.65 0.32
C PHE A 124 7.56 -8.57 0.20
N ASP A 125 7.20 -9.18 1.31
CA ASP A 125 6.15 -10.19 1.33
C ASP A 125 4.78 -9.51 1.25
N MET A 126 3.99 -9.95 0.29
CA MET A 126 2.61 -9.53 0.08
C MET A 126 1.71 -10.76 0.06
N GLN A 127 0.83 -10.87 1.05
CA GLN A 127 -0.16 -11.93 1.16
C GLN A 127 -1.55 -11.35 0.88
N ALA A 128 -2.13 -11.74 -0.26
CA ALA A 128 -3.45 -11.28 -0.67
C ALA A 128 -4.53 -12.31 -0.29
N PHE A 129 -5.61 -11.82 0.32
CA PHE A 129 -6.79 -12.58 0.71
C PHE A 129 -8.02 -11.98 0.02
N GLY A 130 -8.88 -12.83 -0.52
CA GLY A 130 -10.07 -12.44 -1.27
C GLY A 130 -10.84 -13.67 -1.72
N PRO A 131 -12.02 -13.49 -2.32
CA PRO A 131 -12.78 -14.56 -2.95
C PRO A 131 -12.00 -15.25 -4.08
#